data_AF-A0A5D0QDX2-F1
#
_entry.id   AF-A0A5D0QDX2-F1
#
_cell.length_a   1.000
_cell.length_b   1.000
_cell.length_c   1.000
_cell.angle_alpha   90.00
_cell.angle_beta   90.00
_cell.angle_gamma   90.00
#
_symmetry.space_group_name_H-M   'P 1'
#
loop_
_entity.id
_entity.type
_entity.pdbx_description
1 polymer ?
#
loop_
_entity_poly.entity_id
_entity_poly.type
_entity_poly.pdbx_seq_one_letter_code
_entity_poly.pdbx_strand_id
1 'polypeptide(L)'
;MPEADAFAERGTSTLARLPEAVAFAERGTSTLARLPEALAFASLRAQVEARLQLLQAAVARRLSPTAAAPSVDPAAPAIATALGEGRTVAEVAWDLGYSERQLHRRSLLAFGYAPKTLQRIIRFQHALRLARTGIPLAQVAITAGYTDQAHLSNDVKRLSGVQLSRLL
;
A
#
# COMPACT_ATOMS: atom_id res chain seq x y z
N MET A 1 32.12 31.51 -15.20
CA MET A 1 32.80 31.98 -13.99
C MET A 1 31.87 32.93 -13.26
N PRO A 2 31.60 32.70 -11.97
CA PRO A 2 32.21 33.54 -10.94
C PRO A 2 32.63 32.79 -9.65
N GLU A 3 33.17 33.58 -8.73
CA GLU A 3 33.87 33.31 -7.47
C GLU A 3 33.07 32.55 -6.41
N ALA A 4 33.79 31.89 -5.50
CA ALA A 4 33.27 31.40 -4.22
C ALA A 4 34.02 32.13 -3.09
N ASP A 5 33.29 32.97 -2.37
CA ASP A 5 33.77 33.72 -1.23
C ASP A 5 32.82 33.53 -0.05
N ALA A 6 33.42 33.42 1.15
CA ALA A 6 32.90 33.60 2.49
C ALA A 6 31.62 32.87 2.98
N PHE A 7 31.71 32.33 4.20
CA PHE A 7 30.95 32.74 5.39
C PHE A 7 30.64 31.54 6.31
N ALA A 8 31.46 31.43 7.36
CA ALA A 8 31.14 30.71 8.57
C ALA A 8 30.00 31.43 9.32
N GLU A 9 29.24 30.67 10.11
CA GLU A 9 28.14 31.08 11.01
C GLU A 9 26.75 31.33 10.38
N ARG A 10 25.81 30.40 10.64
CA ARG A 10 24.64 30.62 11.53
C ARG A 10 23.60 29.49 11.42
N GLY A 11 23.12 29.02 12.57
CA GLY A 11 21.69 28.70 12.73
C GLY A 11 21.26 27.22 12.78
N THR A 12 21.63 26.47 13.81
CA THR A 12 20.81 25.35 14.31
C THR A 12 20.50 25.54 15.79
N SER A 13 19.71 26.58 16.05
CA SER A 13 18.97 26.75 17.29
C SER A 13 17.48 26.64 16.97
N THR A 14 16.72 26.06 17.90
CA THR A 14 15.25 25.94 17.93
C THR A 14 14.70 24.58 17.48
N LEU A 15 14.89 23.56 18.34
CA LEU A 15 13.76 22.85 18.96
C LEU A 15 14.22 22.40 20.36
N ALA A 16 14.19 23.37 21.26
CA ALA A 16 14.32 23.17 22.69
C ALA A 16 13.02 22.58 23.28
N ARG A 17 13.19 21.93 24.43
CA ARG A 17 12.20 21.50 25.43
C ARG A 17 11.76 20.03 25.37
N LEU A 18 12.69 19.14 25.69
CA LEU A 18 12.39 18.05 26.63
C LEU A 18 12.66 18.59 28.05
N PRO A 19 11.67 18.67 28.94
CA PRO A 19 11.87 19.23 30.28
C PRO A 19 12.61 18.22 31.16
N GLU A 20 13.73 18.66 31.75
CA GLU A 20 14.13 18.59 33.17
C GLU A 20 13.74 17.39 34.07
N ALA A 21 13.32 16.24 33.54
CA ALA A 21 12.87 15.12 34.35
C ALA A 21 14.02 14.33 35.01
N VAL A 22 15.26 14.58 34.59
CA VAL A 22 16.43 13.82 35.07
C VAL A 22 17.08 14.46 36.32
N ALA A 23 16.78 15.72 36.63
CA ALA A 23 17.50 16.46 37.69
C ALA A 23 16.76 16.58 39.04
N PHE A 24 15.55 16.02 39.19
CA PHE A 24 14.79 16.16 40.46
C PHE A 24 15.14 15.09 41.52
N ALA A 25 16.02 14.13 41.23
CA ALA A 25 16.17 12.95 42.09
C ALA A 25 16.96 13.17 43.41
N GLU A 26 17.67 14.28 43.62
CA GLU A 26 18.70 14.34 44.68
C GLU A 26 18.48 15.32 45.84
N ARG A 27 17.29 15.91 46.03
CA ARG A 27 17.00 16.66 47.27
C ARG A 27 15.65 16.29 47.87
N GLY A 28 15.74 15.43 48.89
CA GLY A 28 14.82 15.15 50.00
C GLY A 28 13.36 15.62 49.95
N THR A 29 12.47 14.68 50.25
CA THR A 29 11.08 14.86 50.74
C THR A 29 9.94 15.07 49.73
N SER A 30 9.91 14.31 48.63
CA SER A 30 8.63 13.96 47.98
C SER A 30 8.72 12.68 47.13
N THR A 31 9.36 11.64 47.67
CA THR A 31 9.58 10.39 46.91
C THR A 31 8.33 9.52 46.87
N LEU A 32 7.35 9.68 47.78
CA LEU A 32 6.17 8.82 47.84
C LEU A 32 4.98 9.30 46.98
N ALA A 33 4.87 10.60 46.68
CA ALA A 33 3.74 11.15 45.92
C ALA A 33 3.85 10.94 44.40
N ARG A 34 5.05 10.65 43.88
CA ARG A 34 5.33 10.48 42.44
C ARG A 34 5.50 9.02 41.99
N LEU A 35 5.55 8.09 42.95
CA LEU A 35 5.55 6.65 42.66
C LEU A 35 4.38 6.21 41.78
N PRO A 36 3.13 6.65 41.99
CA PRO A 36 2.03 6.19 41.14
C PRO A 36 2.18 6.66 39.69
N GLU A 37 2.64 7.88 39.44
CA GLU A 37 2.86 8.39 38.07
C GLU A 37 4.05 7.72 37.38
N ALA A 38 5.16 7.54 38.10
CA ALA A 38 6.33 6.83 37.56
C ALA A 38 6.01 5.36 37.24
N LEU A 39 5.23 4.69 38.11
CA LEU A 39 4.74 3.33 37.89
C LEU A 39 3.71 3.28 36.75
N ALA A 40 2.83 4.27 36.62
CA ALA A 40 1.88 4.36 35.51
C ALA A 40 2.59 4.54 34.16
N PHE A 41 3.61 5.39 34.10
CA PHE A 41 4.39 5.58 32.87
C PHE A 41 5.21 4.34 32.50
N ALA A 42 5.83 3.68 33.49
CA ALA A 42 6.53 2.42 33.28
C ALA A 42 5.59 1.31 32.80
N SER A 43 4.39 1.21 33.38
CA SER A 43 3.35 0.26 32.97
C SER A 43 2.85 0.54 31.55
N LEU A 44 2.57 1.79 31.21
CA LEU A 44 2.15 2.18 29.85
C LEU A 44 3.24 1.85 28.82
N ARG A 45 4.50 2.17 29.12
CA ARG A 45 5.64 1.80 28.27
C ARG A 45 5.75 0.29 28.06
N ALA A 46 5.63 -0.49 29.13
CA ALA A 46 5.68 -1.95 29.05
C ALA A 46 4.53 -2.52 28.22
N GLN A 47 3.34 -1.94 28.32
CA GLN A 47 2.18 -2.33 27.51
C GLN A 47 2.38 -2.01 26.03
N VAL A 48 2.92 -0.84 25.69
CA VAL A 48 3.26 -0.47 24.31
C VAL A 48 4.31 -1.41 23.74
N GLU A 49 5.37 -1.71 24.50
CA GLU A 49 6.43 -2.64 24.09
C GLU A 49 5.86 -4.06 23.83
N ALA A 50 5.04 -4.56 24.75
CA ALA A 50 4.37 -5.86 24.57
C ALA A 50 3.46 -5.89 23.34
N ARG A 51 2.75 -4.79 23.06
CA ARG A 51 1.90 -4.64 21.88
C ARG A 51 2.73 -4.67 20.59
N LEU A 52 3.87 -3.97 20.57
CA LEU A 52 4.81 -3.93 19.45
C LEU A 52 5.40 -5.32 19.19
N GLN A 53 5.80 -6.03 20.24
CA GLN A 53 6.32 -7.41 20.14
C GLN A 53 5.27 -8.36 19.56
N LEU A 54 4.00 -8.26 19.99
CA LEU A 54 2.91 -9.06 19.42
C LEU A 54 2.70 -8.76 17.93
N LEU A 55 2.76 -7.48 17.54
CA LEU A 55 2.66 -7.06 16.14
C LEU A 55 3.83 -7.59 15.31
N GLN A 56 5.07 -7.44 15.81
CA GLN A 56 6.28 -7.95 15.17
C GLN A 56 6.22 -9.47 15.00
N ALA A 57 5.81 -10.22 16.03
CA ALA A 57 5.67 -11.67 15.97
C ALA A 57 4.57 -12.11 14.99
N ALA A 58 3.45 -11.40 14.94
CA ALA A 58 2.38 -11.68 13.98
C ALA A 58 2.83 -11.44 12.53
N VAL A 59 3.58 -10.36 12.27
CA VAL A 59 4.19 -10.08 10.96
C VAL A 59 5.24 -11.14 10.63
N ALA A 60 6.16 -11.45 11.54
CA ALA A 60 7.21 -12.45 11.34
C ALA A 60 6.64 -13.84 11.01
N ARG A 61 5.56 -14.26 11.68
CA ARG A 61 4.87 -15.52 11.40
C ARG A 61 4.17 -15.52 10.04
N ARG A 62 3.63 -14.38 9.58
CA ARG A 62 3.05 -14.25 8.24
C ARG A 62 4.12 -14.24 7.14
N LEU A 63 5.31 -13.73 7.45
CA LEU A 63 6.45 -13.66 6.53
C LEU A 63 7.34 -14.90 6.58
N SER A 64 7.19 -15.75 7.60
CA SER A 64 7.93 -17.01 7.73
C SER A 64 7.58 -17.90 6.54
N PRO A 65 8.54 -18.21 5.66
CA PRO A 65 8.29 -19.07 4.52
C PRO A 65 8.00 -20.47 5.04
N THR A 66 6.74 -20.90 5.02
CA THR A 66 6.43 -22.32 5.10
C THR A 66 7.06 -22.95 3.85
N ALA A 67 8.04 -23.83 4.06
CA ALA A 67 9.09 -24.22 3.11
C ALA A 67 8.67 -24.94 1.80
N ALA A 68 7.46 -24.73 1.29
CA ALA A 68 7.00 -25.34 0.05
C ALA A 68 5.98 -24.53 -0.77
N ALA A 69 5.51 -23.37 -0.29
CA ALA A 69 4.63 -22.53 -1.11
C ALA A 69 5.47 -21.51 -1.90
N PRO A 70 5.24 -21.30 -3.21
CA PRO A 70 5.75 -20.10 -3.86
C PRO A 70 5.27 -18.91 -3.03
N SER A 71 6.19 -18.08 -2.54
CA SER A 71 5.80 -16.94 -1.71
C SER A 71 5.04 -15.97 -2.60
N VAL A 72 3.71 -16.06 -2.58
CA VAL A 72 2.83 -15.13 -3.28
C VAL A 72 3.14 -13.74 -2.75
N ASP A 73 3.40 -12.78 -3.63
CA ASP A 73 3.64 -11.40 -3.21
C ASP A 73 2.44 -10.93 -2.36
N PRO A 74 2.63 -10.59 -1.07
CA PRO A 74 1.52 -10.19 -0.20
C PRO A 74 0.81 -8.92 -0.70
N ALA A 75 1.45 -8.13 -1.56
CA ALA A 75 0.85 -6.95 -2.18
C ALA A 75 -0.04 -7.29 -3.40
N ALA A 76 0.05 -8.50 -3.96
CA ALA A 76 -0.67 -8.86 -5.18
C ALA A 76 -2.19 -8.64 -5.07
N PRO A 77 -2.89 -9.07 -4.00
CA PRO A 77 -4.32 -8.80 -3.88
C PRO A 77 -4.65 -7.31 -3.88
N ALA A 78 -3.87 -6.49 -3.18
CA ALA A 78 -4.07 -5.04 -3.12
C ALA A 78 -3.85 -4.37 -4.49
N ILE A 79 -2.81 -4.80 -5.23
CA ILE A 79 -2.54 -4.33 -6.59
C ILE A 79 -3.72 -4.66 -7.52
N ALA A 80 -4.21 -5.90 -7.49
CA ALA A 80 -5.32 -6.34 -8.34
C ALA A 80 -6.61 -5.58 -8.02
N THR A 81 -6.95 -5.42 -6.75
CA THR A 81 -8.13 -4.65 -6.33
C THR A 81 -8.05 -3.20 -6.81
N ALA A 82 -6.95 -2.51 -6.53
CA ALA A 82 -6.81 -1.09 -6.86
C ALA A 82 -6.84 -0.83 -8.39
N LEU A 83 -6.23 -1.72 -9.18
CA LEU A 83 -6.33 -1.64 -10.65
C LEU A 83 -7.75 -1.95 -11.15
N GLY A 84 -8.47 -2.84 -10.47
CA GLY A 84 -9.86 -3.19 -10.75
C GLY A 84 -10.85 -2.05 -10.48
N GLU A 85 -10.54 -1.17 -9.53
CA GLU A 85 -11.26 0.09 -9.26
C GLU A 85 -11.03 1.15 -10.36
N GLY A 86 -10.18 0.86 -11.35
CA GLY A 86 -9.90 1.79 -12.45
C GLY A 86 -8.78 2.79 -12.16
N ARG A 87 -8.11 2.71 -10.99
CA ARG A 87 -6.96 3.56 -10.67
C ARG A 87 -5.85 3.40 -11.69
N THR A 88 -5.11 4.47 -11.91
CA THR A 88 -3.92 4.49 -12.75
C THR A 88 -2.76 3.74 -12.09
N VAL A 89 -1.79 3.31 -12.89
CA VAL A 89 -0.60 2.61 -12.38
C VAL A 89 0.21 3.50 -11.43
N ALA A 90 0.28 4.80 -11.71
CA ALA A 90 0.95 5.79 -10.87
C ALA A 90 0.26 5.92 -9.50
N GLU A 91 -1.07 6.05 -9.48
CA GLU A 91 -1.86 6.11 -8.22
C GLU A 91 -1.68 4.83 -7.40
N VAL A 92 -1.81 3.65 -8.03
CA VAL A 92 -1.62 2.37 -7.33
C VAL A 92 -0.20 2.23 -6.78
N ALA A 93 0.80 2.67 -7.52
CA ALA A 93 2.19 2.64 -7.07
C ALA A 93 2.35 3.56 -5.85
N TRP A 94 1.88 4.79 -5.95
CA TRP A 94 1.93 5.78 -4.88
C TRP A 94 1.22 5.30 -3.60
N ASP A 95 -0.03 4.85 -3.72
CA ASP A 95 -0.87 4.42 -2.60
C ASP A 95 -0.29 3.22 -1.85
N LEU A 96 0.41 2.34 -2.56
CA LEU A 96 1.04 1.15 -1.99
C LEU A 96 2.50 1.37 -1.57
N GLY A 97 3.02 2.60 -1.68
CA GLY A 97 4.39 2.94 -1.30
C GLY A 97 5.46 2.36 -2.21
N TYR A 98 5.15 2.21 -3.51
CA TYR A 98 6.05 1.71 -4.54
C TYR A 98 6.36 2.79 -5.58
N SER A 99 7.55 2.70 -6.17
CA SER A 99 7.78 3.28 -7.50
C SER A 99 7.03 2.49 -8.56
N GLU A 100 6.71 3.11 -9.70
CA GLU A 100 6.08 2.41 -10.84
C GLU A 100 6.90 1.21 -11.32
N ARG A 101 8.23 1.30 -11.27
CA ARG A 101 9.13 0.19 -11.63
C ARG A 101 9.00 -0.99 -10.65
N GLN A 102 8.85 -0.72 -9.35
CA GLN A 102 8.63 -1.77 -8.35
C GLN A 102 7.25 -2.41 -8.54
N LEU A 103 6.21 -1.61 -8.76
CA LEU A 103 4.87 -2.12 -9.06
C LEU A 103 4.89 -3.01 -10.31
N HIS A 104 5.55 -2.56 -11.39
CA HIS A 104 5.69 -3.33 -12.62
C HIS A 104 6.35 -4.68 -12.39
N ARG A 105 7.50 -4.70 -11.70
CA ARG A 105 8.21 -5.94 -11.37
C ARG A 105 7.37 -6.88 -10.52
N ARG A 106 6.69 -6.35 -9.50
CA ARG A 106 5.79 -7.14 -8.63
C ARG A 106 4.63 -7.73 -9.43
N SER A 107 4.03 -6.97 -10.34
CA SER A 107 2.97 -7.49 -11.21
C SER A 107 3.46 -8.61 -12.13
N LEU A 108 4.65 -8.47 -12.72
CA LEU A 108 5.24 -9.54 -13.53
C LEU A 108 5.48 -10.81 -12.72
N LEU A 109 6.01 -10.69 -11.50
CA LEU A 109 6.28 -11.84 -10.64
C LEU A 109 5.00 -12.51 -10.12
N ALA A 110 4.00 -11.72 -9.74
CA ALA A 110 2.78 -12.22 -9.14
C ALA A 110 1.76 -12.74 -10.16
N PHE A 111 1.67 -12.12 -11.34
CA PHE A 111 0.62 -12.40 -12.32
C PHE A 111 1.15 -12.86 -13.69
N GLY A 112 2.44 -12.64 -13.97
CA GLY A 112 3.03 -12.94 -15.28
C GLY A 112 2.88 -11.81 -16.32
N TYR A 113 2.31 -10.66 -15.94
CA TYR A 113 2.08 -9.55 -16.87
C TYR A 113 2.15 -8.18 -16.20
N ALA A 114 2.41 -7.15 -17.01
CA ALA A 114 2.53 -5.77 -16.56
C ALA A 114 1.20 -5.21 -16.00
N PRO A 115 1.23 -4.17 -15.14
CA PRO A 115 0.05 -3.60 -14.50
C PRO A 115 -1.07 -3.20 -15.47
N LYS A 116 -0.71 -2.63 -16.63
CA LYS A 116 -1.68 -2.24 -17.66
C LYS A 116 -2.40 -3.45 -18.29
N THR A 117 -1.69 -4.56 -18.48
CA THR A 117 -2.29 -5.80 -18.98
C THR A 117 -3.20 -6.41 -17.92
N LEU A 118 -2.76 -6.42 -16.65
CA LEU A 118 -3.60 -6.86 -15.52
C LEU A 118 -4.91 -6.05 -15.45
N GLN A 119 -4.82 -4.72 -15.53
CA GLN A 119 -5.99 -3.83 -15.55
C GLN A 119 -6.97 -4.19 -16.67
N ARG A 120 -6.46 -4.45 -17.88
CA ARG A 120 -7.29 -4.87 -19.03
C ARG A 120 -7.95 -6.22 -18.80
N ILE A 121 -7.24 -7.19 -18.22
CA ILE A 121 -7.80 -8.52 -17.92
C ILE A 121 -8.91 -8.42 -16.87
N ILE A 122 -8.69 -7.68 -15.78
CA ILE A 122 -9.71 -7.47 -14.73
C ILE A 122 -10.95 -6.81 -15.32
N ARG A 123 -10.75 -5.77 -16.14
CA ARG A 123 -11.82 -5.07 -16.83
C ARG A 123 -12.63 -5.99 -17.74
N PHE A 124 -11.94 -6.79 -18.55
CA PHE A 124 -12.55 -7.78 -19.42
C PHE A 124 -13.38 -8.81 -18.65
N GLN A 125 -12.84 -9.36 -17.57
CA GLN A 125 -13.57 -10.29 -16.71
C GLN A 125 -14.81 -9.66 -16.08
N HIS A 126 -14.73 -8.39 -15.69
CA HIS A 126 -15.88 -7.64 -15.18
C HIS A 126 -16.95 -7.46 -16.27
N ALA A 127 -16.56 -7.06 -17.47
CA ALA A 127 -17.49 -6.92 -18.60
C ALA A 127 -18.18 -8.24 -18.95
N LEU A 128 -17.47 -9.37 -18.94
CA LEU A 128 -18.07 -10.69 -19.16
C LEU A 128 -19.11 -11.05 -18.10
N ARG A 129 -18.83 -10.75 -16.83
CA ARG A 129 -19.80 -10.98 -15.75
C ARG A 129 -21.09 -10.18 -15.97
N LEU A 130 -20.96 -8.89 -16.29
CA LEU A 130 -22.11 -8.01 -16.54
C LEU A 130 -22.89 -8.41 -17.79
N ALA A 131 -22.21 -8.73 -18.89
CA ALA A 131 -22.88 -9.13 -20.12
C ALA A 131 -23.69 -10.42 -19.96
N ARG A 132 -23.22 -11.37 -19.15
CA ARG A 132 -23.93 -12.61 -18.84
C ARG A 132 -25.20 -12.42 -17.99
N THR A 133 -25.38 -11.26 -17.34
CA THR A 133 -26.64 -10.94 -16.66
C THR A 133 -27.70 -10.37 -17.62
N GLY A 134 -27.40 -10.28 -18.92
CA GLY A 134 -28.34 -9.80 -19.94
C GLY A 134 -28.44 -8.27 -20.08
N ILE A 135 -27.55 -7.52 -19.42
CA ILE A 135 -27.49 -6.06 -19.55
C ILE A 135 -27.03 -5.69 -20.99
N PRO A 136 -27.60 -4.65 -21.64
CA PRO A 136 -27.17 -4.21 -22.96
C PRO A 136 -25.67 -3.88 -23.03
N LEU A 137 -25.01 -4.29 -24.12
CA LEU A 137 -23.55 -4.18 -24.25
C LEU A 137 -23.01 -2.75 -24.14
N ALA A 138 -23.78 -1.75 -24.56
CA ALA A 138 -23.43 -0.33 -24.37
C ALA A 138 -23.36 0.03 -22.87
N GLN A 139 -24.30 -0.45 -22.07
CA GLN A 139 -24.30 -0.25 -20.62
C GLN A 139 -23.19 -1.07 -19.95
N VAL A 140 -22.91 -2.29 -20.43
CA VAL A 140 -21.78 -3.11 -19.96
C VAL A 140 -20.46 -2.36 -20.17
N ALA A 141 -20.27 -1.75 -21.35
CA ALA A 141 -19.05 -1.00 -21.65
C ALA A 141 -18.81 0.11 -20.62
N ILE A 142 -19.80 0.97 -20.39
CA ILE A 142 -19.71 2.09 -19.44
C ILE A 142 -19.46 1.56 -18.02
N THR A 143 -20.23 0.56 -17.58
CA THR A 143 -20.15 0.00 -16.22
C THR A 143 -18.81 -0.69 -15.96
N ALA A 144 -18.23 -1.32 -16.98
CA ALA A 144 -16.91 -1.92 -16.89
C ALA A 144 -15.77 -0.90 -17.09
N GLY A 145 -16.04 0.37 -17.39
CA GLY A 145 -15.00 1.38 -17.59
C GLY A 145 -14.35 1.36 -18.97
N TYR A 146 -15.08 0.93 -20.00
CA TYR A 146 -14.77 1.21 -21.40
C TYR A 146 -15.44 2.51 -21.85
N THR A 147 -14.81 3.19 -22.80
CA THR A 147 -15.31 4.46 -23.38
C THR A 147 -16.63 4.26 -24.12
N ASP A 148 -16.76 3.13 -24.82
CA ASP A 148 -17.93 2.77 -25.61
C ASP A 148 -17.93 1.26 -25.91
N GLN A 149 -18.99 0.79 -26.57
CA GLN A 149 -19.13 -0.62 -26.95
C GLN A 149 -18.08 -1.08 -27.98
N ALA A 150 -17.57 -0.20 -28.84
CA ALA A 150 -16.55 -0.55 -29.82
C ALA A 150 -15.19 -0.79 -29.15
N HIS A 151 -14.83 0.04 -28.17
CA HIS A 151 -13.65 -0.15 -27.31
C HIS A 151 -13.75 -1.47 -26.55
N LEU A 152 -14.90 -1.79 -25.93
CA LEU A 152 -15.15 -3.09 -25.32
C LEU A 152 -14.91 -4.23 -26.31
N SER A 153 -15.55 -4.19 -27.48
CA SER A 153 -15.49 -5.25 -28.49
C SER A 153 -14.06 -5.48 -29.00
N ASN A 154 -13.31 -4.40 -29.21
CA ASN A 154 -11.91 -4.45 -29.64
C ASN A 154 -10.98 -5.04 -28.57
N ASP A 155 -11.19 -4.70 -27.30
CA ASP A 155 -10.40 -5.26 -26.19
C ASP A 155 -10.70 -6.74 -25.96
N VAL A 156 -11.99 -7.14 -26.02
CA VAL A 156 -12.40 -8.54 -25.96
C VAL A 156 -11.72 -9.34 -27.07
N LYS A 157 -11.82 -8.90 -28.33
CA LYS A 157 -11.17 -9.59 -29.45
C LYS A 157 -9.65 -9.70 -29.27
N ARG A 158 -9.01 -8.66 -28.74
CA ARG A 158 -7.56 -8.65 -28.49
C ARG A 158 -7.15 -9.60 -27.36
N LEU A 159 -8.00 -9.81 -26.35
CA LEU A 159 -7.70 -10.67 -25.20
C LEU A 159 -8.12 -12.13 -25.42
N SER A 160 -9.23 -12.39 -26.10
CA SER A 160 -9.80 -13.74 -26.27
C SER A 160 -9.59 -14.33 -27.67
N GLY A 161 -9.21 -13.52 -28.65
CA GLY A 161 -9.15 -13.92 -30.07
C GLY A 161 -10.50 -14.00 -30.78
N VAL A 162 -11.63 -13.85 -30.06
CA VAL A 162 -12.99 -13.97 -30.60
C VAL A 162 -13.87 -12.77 -30.23
N GLN A 163 -15.00 -12.63 -30.92
CA GLN A 163 -15.99 -11.59 -30.57
C GLN A 163 -16.68 -11.89 -29.24
N LEU A 164 -17.12 -10.84 -28.55
CA LEU A 164 -17.83 -10.94 -27.27
C LEU A 164 -19.07 -11.85 -27.36
N SER A 165 -19.81 -11.78 -28.46
CA SER A 165 -20.98 -12.64 -28.72
C SER A 165 -20.68 -14.14 -28.71
N ARG A 166 -19.42 -14.57 -28.91
CA ARG A 166 -19.02 -15.99 -28.82
C ARG A 166 -18.65 -16.43 -27.40
N LEU A 167 -18.61 -15.50 -26.44
CA LEU A 167 -18.23 -15.75 -25.04
C LEU A 167 -19.41 -15.63 -24.06
N LEU A 168 -20.57 -15.24 -24.57
CA LEU A 168 -21.84 -15.11 -23.86
C LEU A 168 -22.71 -16.33 -24.19
#